data_AF-A0A523UGT6-F1
#
_entry.id   AF-A0A523UGT6-F1
#
_cell.length_a   1.000
_cell.length_b   1.000
_cell.length_c   1.000
_cell.angle_alpha   90.00
_cell.angle_beta   90.00
_cell.angle_gamma   90.00
#
_symmetry.space_group_name_H-M   'P 1'
#
loop_
_entity.id
_entity.type
_entity.pdbx_description
1 polymer ?
#
loop_
_entity_poly.entity_id
_entity_poly.type
_entity_poly.pdbx_seq_one_letter_code
_entity_poly.pdbx_strand_id
1 'polypeptide(L)' 'MSVKVLDKKTGKETTGKYAVIKGGQVNLYTGVMSDKKGGWRGCGKRLVFSAETVTVAADDPTSELRQEA' A
#
# COMPACT_ATOMS: atom_id res chain seq x y z
N MET A 1 -10.27 5.15 5.02
CA MET A 1 -8.96 5.22 4.37
C MET A 1 -8.61 3.87 3.74
N SER A 2 -8.74 3.80 2.42
CA SER A 2 -8.31 2.68 1.57
C SER A 2 -7.32 3.21 0.53
N VAL A 3 -6.28 2.42 0.25
CA VAL A 3 -5.33 2.67 -0.82
C VAL A 3 -5.55 1.60 -1.89
N LYS A 4 -5.67 2.02 -3.15
CA LYS A 4 -5.80 1.16 -4.31
C LYS A 4 -4.49 1.16 -5.08
N VAL A 5 -4.05 -0.03 -5.47
CA VAL A 5 -2.91 -0.23 -6.37
C VAL A 5 -3.45 -0.83 -7.66
N LEU A 6 -3.32 -0.08 -8.75
CA LEU A 6 -3.72 -0.48 -10.09
C LEU A 6 -2.49 -1.00 -10.85
N ASP A 7 -2.52 -2.23 -11.30
CA ASP A 7 -1.50 -2.79 -12.17
C ASP A 7 -1.69 -2.32 -13.62
N LYS A 8 -0.67 -1.64 -14.18
CA LYS A 8 -0.72 -1.05 -15.52
C LYS A 8 -0.76 -2.09 -16.64
N LYS A 9 -0.27 -3.31 -16.41
CA LYS A 9 -0.22 -4.37 -17.43
C LYS A 9 -1.53 -5.15 -17.50
N THR A 10 -2.11 -5.44 -16.35
CA THR A 10 -3.28 -6.32 -16.23
C THR A 10 -4.58 -5.56 -15.99
N GLY A 11 -4.52 -4.27 -15.64
CA GLY A 11 -5.66 -3.47 -15.22
C GLY A 11 -6.27 -3.93 -13.89
N LYS A 12 -5.61 -4.86 -13.16
CA LYS A 12 -6.13 -5.38 -11.90
C LYS A 12 -5.90 -4.38 -10.78
N GLU A 13 -6.96 -4.15 -10.01
CA GLU A 13 -6.92 -3.34 -8.81
C GLU A 13 -6.75 -4.21 -7.57
N THR A 14 -5.89 -3.75 -6.66
CA THR A 14 -5.72 -4.35 -5.34
C THR A 14 -5.88 -3.28 -4.29
N THR A 15 -6.83 -3.47 -3.38
CA THR A 15 -7.10 -2.52 -2.30
C THR A 15 -6.44 -2.95 -1.00
N GLY A 16 -5.87 -2.00 -0.28
CA GLY A 16 -5.31 -2.16 1.06
C GLY A 16 -5.64 -0.97 1.95
N LYS A 17 -5.11 -0.98 3.17
CA LYS A 17 -5.25 0.11 4.13
C LYS A 17 -4.14 1.16 4.04
N TYR A 18 -2.95 0.74 3.63
CA TYR A 18 -1.76 1.58 3.60
C TYR A 18 -0.81 1.10 2.51
N ALA A 19 -0.07 2.02 1.88
CA ALA A 19 0.98 1.66 0.93
C ALA A 19 2.26 2.49 1.18
N VAL A 20 3.42 1.86 1.05
CA VAL A 20 4.74 2.51 1.14
C VAL A 20 5.46 2.37 -0.18
N ILE A 21 6.00 3.48 -0.69
CA ILE A 21 6.89 3.47 -1.85
C ILE A 21 8.32 3.58 -1.34
N LYS A 22 9.14 2.53 -1.51
CA LYS A 22 10.54 2.53 -1.10
C LYS A 22 11.38 1.71 -2.07
N GLY A 23 12.50 2.27 -2.53
CA GLY A 23 13.45 1.55 -3.40
C GLY A 23 12.84 1.02 -4.70
N GLY A 24 11.94 1.78 -5.33
CA GLY A 24 11.26 1.35 -6.56
C GLY A 24 10.16 0.29 -6.37
N GLN A 25 9.79 -0.02 -5.12
CA GLN A 25 8.73 -0.98 -4.80
C GLN A 25 7.57 -0.30 -4.07
N VAL A 26 6.36 -0.72 -4.39
CA VAL A 26 5.12 -0.37 -3.68
C VAL A 26 4.76 -1.54 -2.77
N ASN A 27 4.82 -1.32 -1.47
CA ASN A 27 4.40 -2.27 -0.45
C ASN A 27 2.98 -1.90 -0.03
N LEU A 28 1.97 -2.63 -0.52
CA LEU A 28 0.58 -2.49 -0.12
C LEU A 28 0.29 -3.39 1.07
N TYR A 29 -0.39 -2.86 2.05
CA TYR A 29 -0.74 -3.59 3.25
C TYR A 29 -2.25 -3.66 3.42
N THR A 30 -2.78 -4.87 3.41
CA THR A 30 -4.24 -5.10 3.38
C THR A 30 -4.88 -5.26 4.76
N GLY A 31 -4.08 -5.42 5.82
CA GLY A 31 -4.55 -5.59 7.20
C GLY A 31 -4.43 -4.33 8.07
N VAL A 32 -4.71 -4.50 9.36
CA VAL A 32 -4.43 -3.48 10.39
C VAL A 32 -3.08 -3.81 11.02
N MET A 33 -2.17 -2.84 11.09
CA MET A 33 -0.94 -3.01 11.87
C MET A 33 -1.31 -3.22 13.33
N SER A 34 -0.83 -4.29 13.96
CA SER A 34 -0.96 -4.45 15.39
C SER A 34 0.03 -3.54 16.09
N ASP A 35 -0.56 -2.56 16.74
CA ASP A 35 -0.02 -1.54 17.65
C ASP A 35 0.90 -2.09 18.76
N LYS A 36 0.94 -3.41 19.00
CA LYS A 36 1.80 -3.99 20.06
C LYS A 36 3.19 -4.43 19.63
N LYS A 37 3.47 -4.75 18.36
CA LYS A 37 4.79 -5.29 17.93
C LYS A 37 5.16 -5.04 16.45
N GLY A 38 4.44 -4.20 15.72
CA GLY A 38 4.67 -4.03 14.27
C GLY A 38 4.32 -5.26 13.43
N GLY A 39 3.61 -6.23 14.02
CA GLY A 39 3.08 -7.40 13.31
C GLY A 39 1.67 -7.11 12.79
N TRP A 40 1.35 -7.59 11.59
CA TRP A 40 0.00 -7.49 11.03
C TRP A 40 -0.94 -8.43 11.80
N ARG A 41 -2.00 -7.90 12.43
CA ARG A 41 -3.01 -8.73 13.13
C ARG A 41 -4.15 -9.07 12.17
N GLY A 42 -4.44 -10.38 12.02
CA GLY A 42 -5.60 -10.92 11.31
C GLY A 42 -5.55 -10.75 9.80
N CYS A 43 -5.33 -11.84 9.04
CA CYS A 43 -5.38 -11.93 7.56
C CYS A 43 -4.72 -10.81 6.71
N GLY A 44 -4.02 -9.86 7.34
CA GLY A 44 -3.34 -8.75 6.71
C GLY A 44 -2.12 -9.25 5.98
N LYS A 45 -2.11 -9.11 4.66
CA LYS A 45 -0.98 -9.49 3.83
C LYS A 45 -0.26 -8.24 3.37
N ARG A 46 1.07 -8.31 3.36
CA ARG A 46 1.91 -7.37 2.62
C ARG A 46 1.99 -7.89 1.19
N LEU A 47 1.49 -7.10 0.25
CA LEU A 47 1.62 -7.32 -1.18
C LEU A 47 2.67 -6.36 -1.72
N VAL A 48 3.60 -6.85 -2.52
CA VAL A 48 4.71 -6.05 -3.05
C VAL A 48 4.54 -5.97 -4.56
N PHE A 49 4.62 -4.76 -5.08
CA PHE A 49 4.50 -4.45 -6.49
C PHE A 49 5.72 -3.62 -6.95
N SER A 50 6.08 -3.69 -8.23
CA SER A 50 7.06 -2.76 -8.80
C SER A 50 6.41 -1.39 -9.02
N ALA A 51 7.05 -0.31 -8.55
CA ALA A 51 6.53 1.05 -8.70
C ALA A 51 6.45 1.48 -10.18
N GLU A 52 7.23 0.86 -11.06
CA GLU A 52 7.16 1.12 -12.50
C GLU A 52 5.87 0.59 -13.12
N THR A 53 5.38 -0.55 -12.60
CA THR A 53 4.27 -1.30 -13.20
C THR A 53 2.93 -1.01 -12.55
N VAL A 54 2.88 -0.24 -11.47
CA VAL A 54 1.62 0.07 -10.78
C VAL A 54 1.40 1.56 -10.58
N THR A 55 0.15 1.95 -10.39
CA THR A 55 -0.27 3.29 -9.98
C THR A 55 -0.94 3.17 -8.62
N VAL A 56 -0.62 4.08 -7.69
CA VAL A 56 -1.22 4.12 -6.36
C VAL A 56 -2.23 5.26 -6.30
N ALA A 57 -3.46 4.97 -5.90
CA ALA A 57 -4.53 5.95 -5.68
C ALA A 57 -5.08 5.79 -4.27
N ALA A 58 -5.32 6.90 -3.57
CA ALA A 58 -5.99 6.91 -2.27
C ALA A 58 -7.32 7.65 -2.42
N ASP A 59 -8.39 7.10 -1.83
CA ASP A 59 -9.74 7.68 -1.92
C ASP A 59 -9.90 8.96 -1.07
N ASP A 60 -8.94 9.27 -0.18
CA ASP A 60 -8.91 10.48 0.64
C ASP A 60 -7.55 11.20 0.50
N PRO A 61 -7.50 12.55 0.51
CA PRO A 61 -6.25 13.29 0.58
C PRO A 61 -5.53 12.92 1.88
N THR A 62 -4.39 12.27 1.73
CA THR A 62 -3.62 11.73 2.85
C THR A 62 -2.95 12.88 3.60
N SER A 63 -3.38 13.15 4.83
CA SER A 63 -2.70 14.06 5.77
C SER A 63 -1.30 13.56 6.19
N GLU A 64 -0.86 12.39 5.73
CA GLU A 64 0.37 11.72 6.18
C GLU A 64 1.19 11.09 5.03
N LEU A 65 1.19 11.68 3.84
CA LEU A 65 2.29 11.43 2.89
C LEU A 65 3.56 12.10 3.41
N ARG A 66 4.18 11.52 4.45
CA ARG A 66 5.56 11.85 4.81
C ARG A 66 6.48 11.17 3.80
N GLN A 67 6.88 11.93 2.79
CA GLN A 67 8.08 11.65 2.02
C GLN A 67 9.27 11.83 2.98
N GLU A 68 9.95 10.74 3.35
CA GLU A 68 11.30 10.87 3.91
C GLU A 68 12.24 11.24 2.76
N ALA A 69 12.98 12.34 2.95
CA ALA A 69 14.00 12.86 2.04
C ALA A 69 15.31 12.06 2.12
#